data_AF-A0A2I0NDQ3-F1
#
_entry.id   AF-A0A2I0NDQ3-F1
#
_cell.length_a   1.000
_cell.length_b   1.000
_cell.length_c   1.000
_cell.angle_alpha   90.00
_cell.angle_beta   90.00
_cell.angle_gamma   90.00
#
_symmetry.space_group_name_H-M   'P 1'
#
loop_
_entity.id
_entity.type
_entity.pdbx_description
1 polymer ?
#
loop_
_entity_poly.entity_id
_entity_poly.type
_entity_poly.pdbx_seq_one_letter_code
_entity_poly.pdbx_strand_id
1 'polypeptide(L)'
;MIDKLNADPAINGILVQLPLPAGMDEDKIINRIAPLKDVDGFHPFNTGKLWIDLKPYFFPCTPWGMYELLKEYDIKLSGKEVVVVGRSNIVGKPIAGILMQKLPYADATVTVTHSRTRELESHLKRADVIVAAIGRPEFIRGEMVKEGVVVLDVGINRVEDKSAPRGYRVVGDVHLESVAQKASFITPVPGGVGPMTIAVLMQNTLRGFELQNGLLSL
;
A
#
# COMPACT_ATOMS: atom_id res chain seq x y z
N MET A 1 -0.01 11.25 25.17
CA MET A 1 -1.13 11.55 24.25
C MET A 1 -1.82 10.27 23.80
N ILE A 2 -1.11 9.34 23.15
CA ILE A 2 -1.67 8.06 22.64
C ILE A 2 -2.44 7.29 23.73
N ASP A 3 -1.90 7.17 24.94
CA ASP A 3 -2.57 6.49 26.04
C ASP A 3 -3.93 7.10 26.41
N LYS A 4 -4.08 8.42 26.28
CA LYS A 4 -5.37 9.09 26.52
C LYS A 4 -6.37 8.72 25.42
N LEU A 5 -5.94 8.72 24.16
CA LEU A 5 -6.79 8.33 23.01
C LEU A 5 -7.17 6.83 23.07
N ASN A 6 -6.25 5.98 23.51
CA ASN A 6 -6.53 4.56 23.73
C ASN A 6 -7.62 4.37 24.80
N ALA A 7 -7.53 5.10 25.91
CA ALA A 7 -8.47 5.00 27.02
C ALA A 7 -9.85 5.64 26.73
N ASP A 8 -9.95 6.54 25.75
CA ASP A 8 -11.18 7.27 25.46
C ASP A 8 -12.17 6.41 24.64
N PRO A 9 -13.34 6.01 25.17
CA PRO A 9 -14.31 5.20 24.45
C PRO A 9 -14.97 5.93 23.27
N ALA A 10 -14.92 7.27 23.21
CA ALA A 10 -15.43 8.04 22.08
C ALA A 10 -14.50 8.02 20.86
N ILE A 11 -13.25 7.56 21.03
CA ILE A 11 -12.27 7.46 19.95
C ILE A 11 -12.20 6.03 19.46
N ASN A 12 -12.62 5.78 18.21
CA ASN A 12 -12.61 4.44 17.64
C ASN A 12 -11.41 4.16 16.73
N GLY A 13 -10.69 5.19 16.31
CA GLY A 13 -9.54 5.08 15.43
C GLY A 13 -8.45 6.08 15.76
N ILE A 14 -7.21 5.63 15.67
CA ILE A 14 -5.99 6.38 15.88
C ILE A 14 -5.07 6.06 14.71
N LEU A 15 -4.59 7.12 14.08
CA LEU A 15 -3.56 7.06 13.05
C LEU A 15 -2.40 7.95 13.47
N VAL A 16 -1.21 7.65 12.94
CA VAL A 16 -0.02 8.47 13.14
C VAL A 16 0.50 8.89 11.78
N GLN A 17 0.48 10.19 11.51
CA GLN A 17 0.97 10.72 10.25
C GLN A 17 2.49 10.53 10.15
N LEU A 18 2.92 9.80 9.11
CA LEU A 18 4.32 9.56 8.77
C LEU A 18 4.76 10.43 7.57
N PRO A 19 6.08 10.69 7.42
CA PRO A 19 7.17 10.34 8.33
C PRO A 19 7.16 11.18 9.61
N LEU A 20 7.70 10.63 10.70
CA LEU A 20 7.84 11.39 11.94
C LEU A 20 8.99 12.41 11.84
N PRO A 21 8.93 13.52 12.61
CA PRO A 21 10.08 14.38 12.82
C PRO A 21 11.31 13.62 13.34
N ALA A 22 12.49 14.12 12.97
CA ALA A 22 13.76 13.48 13.30
C ALA A 22 13.92 13.24 14.81
N GLY A 23 14.42 12.06 15.18
CA GLY A 23 14.68 11.65 16.57
C GLY A 23 13.50 10.98 17.28
N MET A 24 12.33 10.87 16.63
CA MET A 24 11.24 10.05 17.14
C MET A 24 11.33 8.60 16.66
N ASP A 25 10.91 7.69 17.54
CA ASP A 25 10.88 6.26 17.30
C ASP A 25 9.49 5.85 16.82
N GLU A 26 9.37 5.61 15.51
CA GLU A 26 8.13 5.19 14.85
C GLU A 26 7.58 3.89 15.44
N ASP A 27 8.44 2.89 15.68
CA ASP A 27 8.03 1.59 16.20
C ASP A 27 7.47 1.73 17.61
N LYS A 28 8.12 2.53 18.47
CA LYS A 28 7.62 2.80 19.83
C LYS A 28 6.26 3.49 19.82
N ILE A 29 6.04 4.40 18.89
CA ILE A 29 4.79 5.15 18.75
C ILE A 29 3.67 4.26 18.23
N ILE A 30 3.91 3.51 17.16
CA ILE A 30 2.94 2.59 16.54
C ILE A 30 2.55 1.49 17.54
N ASN A 31 3.53 0.88 18.23
CA ASN A 31 3.28 -0.17 19.22
C ASN A 31 2.53 0.32 20.46
N ARG A 32 2.43 1.63 20.66
CA ARG A 32 1.66 2.21 21.77
C ARG A 32 0.17 2.36 21.43
N ILE A 33 -0.21 2.32 20.16
CA ILE A 33 -1.62 2.37 19.74
C ILE A 33 -2.28 1.04 20.08
N ALA A 34 -3.48 1.06 20.68
CA ALA A 34 -4.22 -0.17 20.92
C ALA A 34 -4.53 -0.86 19.58
N PRO A 35 -4.31 -2.19 19.42
CA PRO A 35 -4.54 -2.88 18.14
C PRO A 35 -5.94 -2.67 17.57
N LEU A 36 -6.95 -2.56 18.44
CA LEU A 36 -8.37 -2.36 18.08
C LEU A 36 -8.70 -0.92 17.66
N LYS A 37 -7.76 0.02 17.80
CA LYS A 37 -7.88 1.41 17.35
C LYS A 37 -6.84 1.79 16.28
N ASP A 38 -5.98 0.87 15.87
CA ASP A 38 -4.94 1.08 14.85
C ASP A 38 -5.54 1.06 13.43
N VAL A 39 -6.21 2.14 13.05
CA VAL A 39 -6.94 2.20 11.77
C VAL A 39 -6.02 2.27 10.54
N ASP A 40 -4.72 2.51 10.75
CA ASP A 40 -3.69 2.37 9.70
C ASP A 40 -3.18 0.94 9.53
N GLY A 41 -3.49 0.02 10.46
CA GLY A 41 -3.11 -1.40 10.38
C GLY A 41 -1.61 -1.68 10.58
N PHE A 42 -0.83 -0.73 11.10
CA PHE A 42 0.62 -0.86 11.24
C PHE A 42 1.05 -1.55 12.53
N HIS A 43 0.15 -1.69 13.50
CA HIS A 43 0.46 -2.35 14.76
C HIS A 43 0.88 -3.82 14.50
N PRO A 44 1.97 -4.32 15.13
CA PRO A 44 2.47 -5.68 14.90
C PRO A 44 1.43 -6.79 15.12
N PHE A 45 0.44 -6.55 15.97
CA PHE A 45 -0.71 -7.45 16.13
C PHE A 45 -1.54 -7.60 14.84
N ASN A 46 -1.91 -6.48 14.19
CA ASN A 46 -2.67 -6.49 12.94
C ASN A 46 -1.83 -7.03 11.79
N THR A 47 -0.59 -6.56 11.67
CA THR A 47 0.35 -7.06 10.66
C THR A 47 0.68 -8.55 10.87
N GLY A 48 0.85 -8.99 12.13
CA GLY A 48 1.09 -10.38 12.48
C GLY A 48 -0.06 -11.28 12.03
N LYS A 49 -1.31 -10.92 12.38
CA LYS A 49 -2.51 -11.62 11.91
C LYS A 49 -2.56 -11.74 10.38
N LEU A 50 -2.29 -10.63 9.66
CA LEU A 50 -2.19 -10.63 8.20
C LEU A 50 -1.19 -11.68 7.69
N TRP A 51 0.01 -11.76 8.27
CA TRP A 51 1.06 -12.68 7.80
C TRP A 51 0.78 -14.16 8.11
N ILE A 52 -0.01 -14.47 9.13
CA ILE A 52 -0.37 -15.84 9.51
C ILE A 52 -1.74 -16.26 8.99
N ASP A 53 -2.28 -15.55 7.99
CA ASP A 53 -3.58 -15.83 7.37
C ASP A 53 -4.76 -15.82 8.36
N LEU A 54 -4.67 -14.98 9.40
CA LEU A 54 -5.78 -14.65 10.28
C LEU A 54 -6.35 -13.28 9.92
N LYS A 55 -7.66 -13.11 10.09
CA LYS A 55 -8.33 -11.83 9.84
C LYS A 55 -7.81 -10.75 10.82
N PRO A 56 -7.07 -9.72 10.37
CA PRO A 56 -6.67 -8.62 11.23
C PRO A 56 -7.89 -7.76 11.61
N TYR A 57 -7.75 -6.89 12.61
CA TYR A 57 -8.79 -5.89 12.86
C TYR A 57 -8.85 -4.91 11.70
N PHE A 58 -7.69 -4.48 11.23
CA PHE A 58 -7.52 -3.53 10.14
C PHE A 58 -6.44 -4.02 9.18
N PHE A 59 -6.72 -3.97 7.89
CA PHE A 59 -5.69 -4.08 6.87
C PHE A 59 -5.03 -2.71 6.66
N PRO A 60 -3.72 -2.66 6.32
CA PRO A 60 -3.07 -1.40 6.03
C PRO A 60 -3.73 -0.64 4.87
N CYS A 61 -4.01 0.65 5.10
CA CYS A 61 -4.87 1.46 4.23
C CYS A 61 -4.44 1.45 2.75
N THR A 62 -3.18 1.77 2.48
CA THR A 62 -2.64 1.83 1.12
C THR A 62 -2.59 0.45 0.44
N PRO A 63 -2.03 -0.60 1.07
CA PRO A 63 -2.10 -1.96 0.55
C PRO A 63 -3.51 -2.48 0.26
N TRP A 64 -4.45 -2.27 1.19
CA TRP A 64 -5.83 -2.69 0.98
C TRP A 64 -6.53 -1.87 -0.11
N GLY A 65 -6.18 -0.58 -0.24
CA GLY A 65 -6.66 0.27 -1.34
C GLY A 65 -6.25 -0.27 -2.71
N MET A 66 -5.04 -0.81 -2.83
CA MET A 66 -4.61 -1.51 -4.05
C MET A 66 -5.41 -2.79 -4.31
N TYR A 67 -5.69 -3.57 -3.26
CA TYR A 67 -6.54 -4.75 -3.38
C TYR A 67 -7.96 -4.40 -3.84
N GLU A 68 -8.57 -3.34 -3.29
CA GLU A 68 -9.89 -2.88 -3.72
C GLU A 68 -9.87 -2.36 -5.17
N LEU A 69 -8.80 -1.71 -5.63
CA LEU A 69 -8.66 -1.36 -7.05
C LEU A 69 -8.60 -2.60 -7.94
N LEU A 70 -7.81 -3.62 -7.58
CA LEU A 70 -7.76 -4.88 -8.33
C LEU A 70 -9.14 -5.52 -8.43
N LYS A 71 -9.91 -5.51 -7.34
CA LYS A 71 -11.28 -6.02 -7.28
C LYS A 71 -12.25 -5.20 -8.13
N GLU A 72 -12.21 -3.88 -8.04
CA GLU A 72 -13.11 -2.98 -8.79
C GLU A 72 -12.94 -3.18 -10.31
N TYR A 73 -11.71 -3.39 -10.76
CA TYR A 73 -11.40 -3.62 -12.18
C TYR A 73 -11.41 -5.11 -12.59
N ASP A 74 -11.90 -6.02 -11.72
CA ASP A 74 -11.91 -7.48 -11.89
C ASP A 74 -10.56 -8.10 -12.31
N ILE A 75 -9.45 -7.57 -11.80
CA ILE A 75 -8.09 -8.03 -12.10
C ILE A 75 -7.72 -9.18 -11.16
N LYS A 76 -8.01 -10.42 -11.59
CA LYS A 76 -7.70 -11.64 -10.81
C LYS A 76 -6.22 -11.99 -10.86
N LEU A 77 -5.65 -12.30 -9.69
CA LEU A 77 -4.21 -12.57 -9.54
C LEU A 77 -3.85 -14.03 -9.28
N SER A 78 -4.83 -14.93 -9.18
CA SER A 78 -4.57 -16.35 -8.94
C SER A 78 -3.62 -16.91 -10.00
N GLY A 79 -2.49 -17.45 -9.55
CA GLY A 79 -1.42 -18.00 -10.39
C GLY A 79 -0.57 -16.97 -11.17
N LYS A 80 -0.84 -15.66 -11.05
CA LYS A 80 -0.03 -14.60 -11.67
C LYS A 80 1.24 -14.33 -10.89
N GLU A 81 2.25 -13.82 -11.57
CA GLU A 81 3.47 -13.32 -10.94
C GLU A 81 3.36 -11.83 -10.62
N VAL A 82 3.48 -11.51 -9.33
CA VAL A 82 3.52 -10.14 -8.81
C VAL A 82 4.95 -9.81 -8.39
N VAL A 83 5.48 -8.68 -8.86
CA VAL A 83 6.74 -8.12 -8.37
C VAL A 83 6.46 -6.84 -7.60
N VAL A 84 6.75 -6.89 -6.29
CA VAL A 84 6.69 -5.72 -5.42
C VAL A 84 8.06 -5.07 -5.39
N VAL A 85 8.15 -3.81 -5.81
CA VAL A 85 9.36 -3.00 -5.77
C VAL A 85 9.30 -2.10 -4.56
N GLY A 86 10.02 -2.48 -3.50
CA GLY A 86 9.97 -1.83 -2.20
C GLY A 86 9.49 -2.78 -1.10
N ARG A 87 10.04 -2.59 0.11
CA ARG A 87 9.79 -3.47 1.27
C ARG A 87 9.60 -2.70 2.57
N SER A 88 9.01 -1.52 2.49
CA SER A 88 8.65 -0.73 3.67
C SER A 88 7.63 -1.51 4.53
N ASN A 89 7.60 -1.22 5.83
CA ASN A 89 6.63 -1.83 6.74
C ASN A 89 5.19 -1.34 6.47
N ILE A 90 5.03 -0.18 5.83
CA ILE A 90 3.73 0.47 5.61
C ILE A 90 3.07 0.13 4.26
N VAL A 91 3.86 -0.24 3.24
CA VAL A 91 3.34 -0.53 1.90
C VAL A 91 3.87 -1.86 1.35
N GLY A 92 5.18 -1.95 1.11
CA GLY A 92 5.76 -3.05 0.33
C GLY A 92 5.63 -4.43 0.99
N LYS A 93 5.89 -4.54 2.30
CA LYS A 93 5.69 -5.81 3.01
C LYS A 93 4.21 -6.18 3.12
N PRO A 94 3.30 -5.31 3.60
CA PRO A 94 1.90 -5.74 3.74
C PRO A 94 1.20 -6.03 2.41
N ILE A 95 1.47 -5.30 1.33
CA ILE A 95 0.88 -5.64 0.03
C ILE A 95 1.36 -7.01 -0.45
N ALA A 96 2.64 -7.34 -0.25
CA ALA A 96 3.14 -8.66 -0.56
C ALA A 96 2.39 -9.75 0.22
N GLY A 97 2.17 -9.52 1.52
CA GLY A 97 1.37 -10.40 2.37
C GLY A 97 -0.07 -10.56 1.89
N ILE A 98 -0.76 -9.45 1.57
CA ILE A 98 -2.15 -9.48 1.07
C ILE A 98 -2.25 -10.25 -0.25
N LEU A 99 -1.38 -9.95 -1.23
CA LEU A 99 -1.49 -10.50 -2.57
C LEU A 99 -1.12 -12.00 -2.66
N MET A 100 -0.43 -12.56 -1.66
CA MET A 100 -0.18 -14.00 -1.56
C MET A 100 -1.23 -14.78 -0.78
N GLN A 101 -2.19 -14.11 -0.12
CA GLN A 101 -3.26 -14.80 0.60
C GLN A 101 -4.25 -15.46 -0.38
N LYS A 102 -5.02 -16.44 0.13
CA LYS A 102 -6.09 -17.13 -0.60
C LYS A 102 -7.36 -16.28 -0.72
N LEU A 103 -7.22 -15.06 -1.23
CA LEU A 103 -8.34 -14.14 -1.48
C LEU A 103 -8.67 -14.09 -2.99
N PRO A 104 -9.93 -13.79 -3.38
CA PRO A 104 -10.37 -13.84 -4.78
C PRO A 104 -9.57 -12.99 -5.77
N TYR A 105 -9.05 -11.84 -5.33
CA TYR A 105 -8.24 -10.91 -6.13
C TYR A 105 -6.75 -10.93 -5.70
N ALA A 106 -6.35 -11.96 -4.98
CA ALA A 106 -4.98 -12.24 -4.56
C ALA A 106 -4.57 -13.63 -5.10
N ASP A 107 -3.95 -14.47 -4.26
CA ASP A 107 -3.50 -15.83 -4.59
C ASP A 107 -2.38 -15.85 -5.66
N ALA A 108 -1.51 -14.83 -5.61
CA ALA A 108 -0.42 -14.63 -6.54
C ALA A 108 0.90 -15.27 -6.08
N THR A 109 1.80 -15.53 -7.03
CA THR A 109 3.22 -15.76 -6.74
C THR A 109 3.91 -14.41 -6.59
N VAL A 110 4.34 -14.06 -5.37
CA VAL A 110 4.88 -12.73 -5.06
C VAL A 110 6.39 -12.74 -4.90
N THR A 111 7.09 -11.90 -5.65
CA THR A 111 8.52 -11.59 -5.48
C THR A 111 8.69 -10.18 -4.91
N VAL A 112 9.37 -10.04 -3.77
CA VAL A 112 9.68 -8.73 -3.18
C VAL A 112 11.11 -8.31 -3.53
N THR A 113 11.25 -7.18 -4.20
CA THR A 113 12.53 -6.59 -4.62
C THR A 113 12.85 -5.31 -3.82
N HIS A 114 14.12 -4.93 -3.81
CA HIS A 114 14.61 -3.79 -3.03
C HIS A 114 15.92 -3.23 -3.60
N SER A 115 16.48 -2.21 -2.96
CA SER A 115 17.71 -1.51 -3.36
C SER A 115 18.98 -2.37 -3.50
N ARG A 116 18.93 -3.65 -3.12
CA ARG A 116 20.05 -4.60 -3.22
C ARG A 116 19.72 -5.81 -4.12
N THR A 117 18.54 -5.81 -4.74
CA THR A 117 18.17 -6.83 -5.72
C THR A 117 19.10 -6.69 -6.92
N ARG A 118 19.73 -7.81 -7.30
CA ARG A 118 20.53 -7.89 -8.53
C ARG A 118 19.56 -8.08 -9.69
N GLU A 119 19.91 -7.52 -10.85
CA GLU A 119 19.15 -7.71 -12.10
C GLU A 119 17.65 -7.42 -11.96
N LEU A 120 17.30 -6.29 -11.30
CA LEU A 120 15.91 -5.89 -11.05
C LEU A 120 15.04 -5.93 -12.33
N GLU A 121 15.58 -5.50 -13.46
CA GLU A 121 14.87 -5.55 -14.74
C GLU A 121 14.43 -6.95 -15.14
N SER A 122 15.20 -7.99 -14.82
CA SER A 122 14.83 -9.37 -15.14
C SER A 122 13.56 -9.78 -14.38
N HIS A 123 13.41 -9.34 -13.13
CA HIS A 123 12.20 -9.52 -12.34
C HIS A 123 11.02 -8.72 -12.93
N LEU A 124 11.23 -7.47 -13.33
CA LEU A 124 10.17 -6.64 -13.88
C LEU A 124 9.66 -7.16 -15.24
N LYS A 125 10.53 -7.74 -16.07
CA LYS A 125 10.15 -8.30 -17.38
C LYS A 125 9.34 -9.59 -17.31
N ARG A 126 9.37 -10.32 -16.19
CA ARG A 126 8.54 -11.53 -15.98
C ARG A 126 7.20 -11.23 -15.29
N ALA A 127 7.13 -10.15 -14.51
CA ALA A 127 5.96 -9.76 -13.73
C ALA A 127 4.70 -9.59 -14.59
N ASP A 128 3.61 -10.25 -14.21
CA ASP A 128 2.25 -9.93 -14.69
C ASP A 128 1.73 -8.64 -14.03
N VAL A 129 2.11 -8.42 -12.77
CA VAL A 129 1.75 -7.24 -11.99
C VAL A 129 2.98 -6.65 -11.33
N ILE A 130 3.13 -5.33 -11.39
CA ILE A 130 4.17 -4.59 -10.68
C ILE A 130 3.51 -3.68 -9.65
N VAL A 131 3.99 -3.74 -8.41
CA VAL A 131 3.68 -2.76 -7.36
C VAL A 131 4.91 -1.88 -7.14
N ALA A 132 4.83 -0.58 -7.42
CA ALA A 132 5.95 0.35 -7.32
C ALA A 132 5.83 1.23 -6.07
N ALA A 133 6.66 0.96 -5.05
CA ALA A 133 6.59 1.56 -3.71
C ALA A 133 7.99 1.91 -3.15
N ILE A 134 8.78 2.66 -3.91
CA ILE A 134 10.18 3.03 -3.59
C ILE A 134 10.41 4.53 -3.35
N GLY A 135 9.45 5.40 -3.69
CA GLY A 135 9.60 6.84 -3.52
C GLY A 135 10.75 7.40 -4.35
N ARG A 136 10.86 6.96 -5.61
CA ARG A 136 11.85 7.46 -6.58
C ARG A 136 11.12 7.84 -7.86
N PRO A 137 11.10 9.13 -8.23
CA PRO A 137 10.29 9.62 -9.34
C PRO A 137 10.67 8.91 -10.65
N GLU A 138 9.66 8.37 -11.35
CA GLU A 138 9.76 7.87 -12.72
C GLU A 138 10.91 6.85 -12.93
N PHE A 139 11.18 6.04 -11.89
CA PHE A 139 12.26 5.06 -11.88
C PHE A 139 11.97 3.85 -12.77
N ILE A 140 10.75 3.31 -12.71
CA ILE A 140 10.34 2.20 -13.57
C ILE A 140 9.87 2.74 -14.91
N ARG A 141 10.52 2.29 -16.00
CA ARG A 141 10.27 2.78 -17.37
C ARG A 141 9.77 1.66 -18.29
N GLY A 142 9.18 2.04 -19.41
CA GLY A 142 8.58 1.13 -20.39
C GLY A 142 9.50 -0.01 -20.83
N GLU A 143 10.79 0.24 -21.05
CA GLU A 143 11.79 -0.77 -21.43
C GLU A 143 12.03 -1.86 -20.37
N MET A 144 11.69 -1.58 -19.11
CA MET A 144 11.88 -2.50 -17.98
C MET A 144 10.71 -3.48 -17.82
N VAL A 145 9.58 -3.26 -18.50
CA VAL A 145 8.34 -4.03 -18.31
C VAL A 145 7.92 -4.76 -19.58
N LYS A 146 7.13 -5.83 -19.40
CA LYS A 146 6.56 -6.61 -20.50
C LYS A 146 5.23 -6.02 -21.00
N GLU A 147 4.85 -6.44 -22.20
CA GLU A 147 3.53 -6.13 -22.77
C GLU A 147 2.41 -6.76 -21.94
N GLY A 148 1.31 -6.03 -21.76
CA GLY A 148 0.14 -6.46 -21.00
C GLY A 148 0.27 -6.39 -19.48
N VAL A 149 1.36 -5.82 -18.95
CA VAL A 149 1.60 -5.71 -17.49
C VAL A 149 0.52 -4.88 -16.79
N VAL A 150 0.15 -5.25 -15.56
CA VAL A 150 -0.66 -4.40 -14.66
C VAL A 150 0.28 -3.66 -13.71
N VAL A 151 0.07 -2.35 -13.52
CA VAL A 151 0.94 -1.53 -12.68
C VAL A 151 0.16 -0.77 -11.61
N LEU A 152 0.53 -1.01 -10.36
CA LEU A 152 0.06 -0.30 -9.18
C LEU A 152 1.18 0.61 -8.68
N ASP A 153 1.10 1.89 -9.02
CA ASP A 153 2.03 2.94 -8.61
C ASP A 153 1.53 3.67 -7.36
N VAL A 154 2.29 3.50 -6.27
CA VAL A 154 2.02 4.11 -4.96
C VAL A 154 3.00 5.24 -4.64
N GLY A 155 3.96 5.50 -5.52
CA GLY A 155 4.94 6.57 -5.36
C GLY A 155 4.26 7.94 -5.31
N ILE A 156 4.71 8.81 -4.42
CA ILE A 156 4.31 10.22 -4.39
C ILE A 156 5.58 11.05 -4.31
N ASN A 157 6.02 11.54 -5.46
CA ASN A 157 7.25 12.30 -5.61
C ASN A 157 6.93 13.71 -6.11
N ARG A 158 7.56 14.72 -5.52
CA ARG A 158 7.46 16.11 -6.00
C ARG A 158 8.67 16.41 -6.88
N VAL A 159 8.41 16.81 -8.11
CA VAL A 159 9.45 17.19 -9.08
C VAL A 159 9.24 18.65 -9.45
N GLU A 160 10.30 19.45 -9.38
CA GLU A 160 10.24 20.87 -9.75
C GLU A 160 9.72 21.05 -11.17
N ASP A 161 8.78 21.97 -11.33
CA ASP A 161 8.16 22.31 -12.59
C ASP A 161 7.71 23.77 -12.53
N LYS A 162 8.48 24.64 -13.18
CA LYS A 162 8.21 26.09 -13.20
C LYS A 162 6.94 26.45 -13.95
N SER A 163 6.42 25.56 -14.79
CA SER A 163 5.16 25.76 -15.50
C SER A 163 3.94 25.37 -14.66
N ALA A 164 4.12 24.56 -13.61
CA ALA A 164 3.05 24.14 -12.72
C ALA A 164 2.65 25.26 -11.74
N PRO A 165 1.36 25.43 -11.41
CA PRO A 165 0.89 26.49 -10.50
C PRO A 165 1.55 26.52 -9.11
N ARG A 166 2.05 25.36 -8.64
CA ARG A 166 2.71 25.22 -7.34
C ARG A 166 4.24 25.18 -7.42
N GLY A 167 4.82 25.37 -8.61
CA GLY A 167 6.26 25.24 -8.87
C GLY A 167 6.78 23.79 -8.88
N TYR A 168 5.88 22.81 -8.79
CA TYR A 168 6.20 21.38 -8.87
C TYR A 168 5.02 20.59 -9.42
N ARG A 169 5.32 19.44 -10.03
CA ARG A 169 4.36 18.39 -10.38
C ARG A 169 4.50 17.21 -9.41
N VAL A 170 3.42 16.46 -9.23
CA VAL A 170 3.42 15.21 -8.46
C VAL A 170 3.49 14.06 -9.44
N VAL A 171 4.44 13.16 -9.24
CA VAL A 171 4.67 11.99 -10.09
C VAL A 171 4.84 10.74 -9.26
N GLY A 172 4.59 9.59 -9.87
CA GLY A 172 4.75 8.29 -9.24
C GLY A 172 6.17 7.76 -9.34
N ASP A 173 6.35 6.50 -8.95
CA ASP A 173 7.59 5.76 -9.12
C ASP A 173 7.75 5.22 -10.55
N VAL A 174 6.69 5.29 -11.35
CA VAL A 174 6.61 4.78 -12.72
C VAL A 174 6.55 5.94 -13.69
N HIS A 175 7.33 5.85 -14.77
CA HIS A 175 7.24 6.78 -15.88
C HIS A 175 5.97 6.49 -16.69
N LEU A 176 4.88 7.15 -16.33
CA LEU A 176 3.51 6.87 -16.81
C LEU A 176 3.42 6.77 -18.33
N GLU A 177 4.00 7.73 -19.07
CA GLU A 177 3.87 7.79 -20.53
C GLU A 177 4.45 6.55 -21.22
N SER A 178 5.66 6.12 -20.84
CA SER A 178 6.33 4.98 -21.50
C SER A 178 5.79 3.63 -21.05
N VAL A 179 5.28 3.53 -19.83
CA VAL A 179 4.71 2.28 -19.30
C VAL A 179 3.25 2.10 -19.74
N ALA A 180 2.46 3.18 -19.85
CA ALA A 180 1.09 3.12 -20.33
C ALA A 180 0.96 2.59 -21.77
N GLN A 181 2.01 2.73 -22.59
CA GLN A 181 2.03 2.14 -23.94
C GLN A 181 2.09 0.61 -23.94
N LYS A 182 2.47 -0.02 -22.82
CA LYS A 182 2.60 -1.48 -22.68
C LYS A 182 1.62 -2.08 -21.68
N ALA A 183 1.16 -1.27 -20.72
CA ALA A 183 0.37 -1.75 -19.61
C ALA A 183 -1.08 -2.03 -20.03
N SER A 184 -1.64 -3.14 -19.57
CA SER A 184 -3.09 -3.40 -19.69
C SER A 184 -3.89 -2.53 -18.71
N PHE A 185 -3.33 -2.29 -17.52
CA PHE A 185 -3.84 -1.38 -16.51
C PHE A 185 -2.68 -0.66 -15.82
N ILE A 186 -2.86 0.62 -15.52
CA ILE A 186 -1.89 1.41 -14.76
C ILE A 186 -2.61 2.43 -13.90
N THR A 187 -2.22 2.54 -12.63
CA THR A 187 -2.74 3.60 -11.75
C THR A 187 -1.98 4.91 -12.01
N PRO A 188 -2.67 6.03 -12.26
CA PRO A 188 -2.01 7.32 -12.45
C PRO A 188 -1.53 7.89 -11.11
N VAL A 189 -0.52 8.75 -11.16
CA VAL A 189 -0.11 9.58 -10.02
C VAL A 189 -0.07 11.04 -10.48
N PRO A 190 -0.87 11.95 -9.87
CA PRO A 190 -1.88 11.69 -8.84
C PRO A 190 -3.16 11.00 -9.37
N GLY A 191 -4.04 10.55 -8.47
CA GLY A 191 -5.39 10.09 -8.81
C GLY A 191 -5.61 8.57 -8.75
N GLY A 192 -4.56 7.77 -8.62
CA GLY A 192 -4.62 6.32 -8.48
C GLY A 192 -4.82 5.85 -7.04
N VAL A 193 -3.75 5.34 -6.41
CA VAL A 193 -3.86 4.67 -5.10
C VAL A 193 -4.11 5.65 -3.94
N GLY A 194 -3.62 6.90 -4.02
CA GLY A 194 -3.73 7.88 -2.94
C GLY A 194 -5.17 8.12 -2.42
N PRO A 195 -6.17 8.38 -3.28
CA PRO A 195 -7.57 8.48 -2.86
C PRO A 195 -8.10 7.23 -2.16
N MET A 196 -7.66 6.04 -2.58
CA MET A 196 -8.08 4.77 -1.96
C MET A 196 -7.55 4.62 -0.54
N THR A 197 -6.35 5.13 -0.25
CA THR A 197 -5.82 5.16 1.13
C THR A 197 -6.80 5.86 2.08
N ILE A 198 -7.38 6.99 1.67
CA ILE A 198 -8.34 7.75 2.49
C ILE A 198 -9.65 6.98 2.62
N ALA A 199 -10.15 6.40 1.52
CA ALA A 199 -11.39 5.62 1.55
C ALA A 199 -11.26 4.42 2.51
N VAL A 200 -10.15 3.69 2.45
CA VAL A 200 -9.89 2.56 3.36
C VAL A 200 -9.69 3.02 4.80
N LEU A 201 -9.06 4.17 5.05
CA LEU A 201 -8.97 4.74 6.40
C LEU A 201 -10.36 4.98 7.00
N MET A 202 -11.30 5.52 6.21
CA MET A 202 -12.69 5.70 6.65
C MET A 202 -13.38 4.35 6.90
N GLN A 203 -13.16 3.37 6.02
CA GLN A 203 -13.68 2.00 6.19
C GLN A 203 -13.14 1.34 7.47
N ASN A 204 -11.84 1.45 7.74
CA ASN A 204 -11.20 0.95 8.95
C ASN A 204 -11.73 1.67 10.19
N THR A 205 -11.97 2.98 10.12
CA THR A 205 -12.55 3.74 11.23
C THR A 205 -13.96 3.27 11.55
N LEU A 206 -14.81 3.08 10.54
CA LEU A 206 -16.15 2.50 10.71
C LEU A 206 -16.08 1.09 11.32
N ARG A 207 -15.21 0.25 10.78
CA ARG A 207 -14.98 -1.10 11.31
C ARG A 207 -14.51 -1.08 12.76
N GLY A 208 -13.66 -0.12 13.13
CA GLY A 208 -13.18 0.07 14.50
C GLY A 208 -14.32 0.41 15.44
N PHE A 209 -15.22 1.31 15.01
CA PHE A 209 -16.46 1.61 15.73
C PHE A 209 -17.33 0.36 15.91
N GLU A 210 -17.56 -0.40 14.84
CA GLU A 210 -18.39 -1.61 14.88
C GLU A 210 -17.83 -2.67 15.83
N LEU A 211 -16.53 -2.96 15.78
CA LEU A 211 -15.88 -3.94 16.66
C LEU A 211 -15.93 -3.51 18.13
N GLN A 212 -15.71 -2.22 18.42
CA GLN A 212 -15.71 -1.69 19.78
C GLN A 212 -17.11 -1.64 20.42
N ASN A 213 -18.16 -1.60 19.60
CA ASN A 213 -19.57 -1.60 20.04
C ASN A 213 -20.25 -2.97 19.88
N GLY A 214 -19.50 -4.03 19.55
CA GLY A 214 -20.04 -5.39 19.43
C GLY A 214 -20.99 -5.60 18.24
N LEU A 215 -20.92 -4.72 17.23
CA LEU A 215 -21.71 -4.83 15.99
C LEU A 215 -21.09 -5.84 15.01
N LEU A 216 -19.83 -6.18 15.21
CA LEU A 216 -19.11 -7.24 14.49
C LEU A 216 -18.43 -8.19 15.46
N SER A 217 -18.45 -9.48 15.15
CA SER A 217 -17.66 -10.50 15.86
C SER A 217 -16.20 -10.50 15.38
N LEU A 218 -15.29 -10.80 16.29
CA LEU A 218 -13.85 -10.94 16.03
C LEU A 218 -13.53 -12.21 15.24
#